data_AF-A0A9E6F3M9-F1
#
_entry.id   AF-A0A9E6F3M9-F1
#
_cell.length_a   1.000
_cell.length_b   1.000
_cell.length_c   1.000
_cell.angle_alpha   90.00
_cell.angle_beta   90.00
_cell.angle_gamma   90.00
#
_symmetry.space_group_name_H-M   'P 1'
#
loop_
_entity.id
_entity.type
_entity.pdbx_description
1 polymer ?
#
loop_
_entity_poly.entity_id
_entity_poly.type
_entity_poly.pdbx_seq_one_letter_code
_entity_poly.pdbx_strand_id
1 'polypeptide(L)'
;MSSSAGLKELFQKYGNDFELDPSKAETFYKIVGEKYDGDLRLALKQAIDYFIIYEKSPGLKNVSETMKEIEGKISEIRNMNYELSGALRTLNEKAERIRKLKDDQEKRASQNPPHDNLPNA
;
A
#
# COMPACT_ATOMS: atom_id res chain seq x y z
N MET A 1 -33.92 15.82 12.32
CA MET A 1 -34.04 15.92 13.79
C MET A 1 -32.68 16.29 14.37
N SER A 2 -32.67 17.18 15.36
CA SER A 2 -31.63 18.19 15.61
C SER A 2 -30.38 17.64 16.32
N SER A 3 -29.21 17.72 15.66
CA SER A 3 -27.88 17.38 16.18
C SER A 3 -27.46 18.20 17.41
N SER A 4 -28.13 19.33 17.67
CA SER A 4 -27.92 20.14 18.87
C SER A 4 -28.49 19.51 20.15
N ALA A 5 -29.53 18.67 20.05
CA ALA A 5 -30.17 18.07 21.22
C ALA A 5 -29.31 16.94 21.82
N GLY A 6 -28.74 16.08 20.96
CA GLY A 6 -27.87 14.99 21.42
C GLY A 6 -26.54 15.47 22.02
N LEU A 7 -26.00 16.60 21.53
CA LEU A 7 -24.80 17.21 22.14
C LEU A 7 -25.09 17.75 23.54
N LYS A 8 -26.24 18.41 23.74
CA LYS A 8 -26.64 18.90 25.07
C LYS A 8 -26.84 17.77 26.09
N GLU A 9 -27.46 16.66 25.68
CA GLU A 9 -27.61 15.48 26.56
C GLU A 9 -26.27 14.87 26.92
N LEU A 10 -25.30 14.81 26.00
CA LEU A 10 -23.95 14.35 26.30
C LEU A 10 -23.23 15.28 27.29
N PHE A 11 -23.34 16.60 27.13
CA PHE A 11 -22.77 17.56 28.07
C PHE A 11 -23.44 17.52 29.44
N GLN A 12 -24.75 17.26 29.53
CA GLN A 12 -25.42 17.07 30.83
C GLN A 12 -25.06 15.74 31.49
N LYS A 13 -24.91 14.67 30.70
CA LYS A 13 -24.62 13.33 31.22
C LYS A 13 -23.18 13.18 31.71
N TYR A 14 -22.23 13.87 31.08
CA TYR A 14 -20.80 13.76 31.42
C TYR A 14 -20.23 15.05 32.00
N GLY A 15 -20.92 16.19 31.93
CA GLY A 15 -20.39 17.49 32.34
C GLY A 15 -20.10 17.62 33.84
N ASN A 16 -20.73 16.81 34.69
CA ASN A 16 -20.45 16.77 36.13
C ASN A 16 -19.26 15.86 36.50
N ASP A 17 -18.77 15.01 35.59
CA ASP A 17 -17.61 14.14 35.81
C ASP A 17 -16.29 14.78 35.31
N PHE A 18 -16.36 15.97 34.70
CA PHE A 18 -15.22 16.71 34.16
C PHE A 18 -14.75 17.85 35.08
N GLU A 19 -14.86 17.69 36.40
CA GLU A 19 -14.06 18.53 37.30
C GLU A 19 -12.59 18.18 37.09
N LEU A 20 -11.90 19.01 36.31
CA LEU A 20 -10.45 18.95 36.21
C LEU A 20 -9.90 19.16 37.62
N ASP A 21 -9.15 18.16 38.10
CA ASP A 21 -8.32 18.28 39.29
C ASP A 21 -7.59 19.65 39.26
N PRO A 22 -7.78 20.50 40.27
CA PRO A 22 -7.23 21.86 40.30
C PRO A 22 -5.72 21.89 40.02
N SER A 23 -4.98 20.88 40.49
CA SER A 23 -3.54 20.76 40.27
C SER A 23 -3.19 20.49 38.80
N LYS A 24 -4.03 19.69 38.12
CA LYS A 24 -3.87 19.40 36.69
C LYS A 24 -4.27 20.59 35.82
N ALA A 25 -5.31 21.33 36.23
CA ALA A 25 -5.72 22.56 35.56
C ALA A 25 -4.60 23.60 35.60
N GLU A 26 -4.01 23.84 36.77
CA GLU A 26 -2.89 24.77 36.95
C GLU A 26 -1.68 24.37 36.09
N THR A 27 -1.33 23.08 36.10
CA THR A 27 -0.25 22.55 35.26
C THR A 27 -0.52 22.77 33.78
N PHE A 28 -1.76 22.51 33.32
CA PHE A 28 -2.14 22.72 31.94
C PHE A 28 -2.01 24.19 31.53
N TYR A 29 -2.53 25.13 32.33
CA TYR A 29 -2.41 26.56 32.03
C TYR A 29 -0.96 27.05 32.05
N LYS A 30 -0.12 26.49 32.92
CA LYS A 30 1.32 26.77 32.92
C LYS A 30 1.97 26.36 31.60
N ILE A 31 1.67 25.15 31.11
CA ILE A 31 2.17 24.66 29.81
C ILE A 31 1.68 25.54 28.66
N VAL A 32 0.42 25.96 28.68
CA VAL A 32 -0.17 26.87 27.68
C VAL A 32 0.60 28.20 27.65
N GLY A 33 0.90 28.77 28.81
CA GLY A 33 1.70 29.99 28.94
C GLY A 33 3.13 29.82 28.44
N GLU A 34 3.82 28.74 28.82
CA GLU A 34 5.25 28.54 28.52
C GLU A 34 5.53 28.07 27.09
N LYS A 35 4.63 27.27 26.49
CA LYS A 35 4.88 26.59 25.22
C LYS A 35 4.03 27.08 24.05
N TYR A 36 2.93 27.74 24.34
CA TYR A 36 1.96 28.18 23.33
C TYR A 36 1.67 29.68 23.43
N ASP A 37 2.52 30.44 24.13
CA ASP A 37 2.38 31.89 24.32
C ASP A 37 0.99 32.31 24.85
N GLY A 38 0.35 31.45 25.64
CA GLY A 38 -1.01 31.66 26.15
C GLY A 38 -2.13 31.30 25.17
N ASP A 39 -1.84 30.82 23.96
CA ASP A 39 -2.85 30.38 22.99
C ASP A 39 -3.46 29.03 23.38
N LEU A 40 -4.56 29.12 24.13
CA LEU A 40 -5.34 27.98 24.58
C LEU A 40 -5.94 27.18 23.42
N ARG A 41 -6.32 27.82 22.31
CA ARG A 41 -6.93 27.11 21.16
C ARG A 41 -5.89 26.24 20.47
N LEU A 42 -4.69 26.78 20.28
CA LEU A 42 -3.57 26.04 19.71
C LEU A 42 -3.16 24.87 20.61
N ALA A 43 -3.05 25.10 21.92
CA ALA A 43 -2.70 24.06 22.88
C ALA A 43 -3.73 22.91 22.91
N LEU A 44 -5.04 23.24 22.91
CA LEU A 44 -6.10 22.24 22.85
C LEU A 44 -6.11 21.46 21.53
N LYS A 45 -5.89 22.15 20.40
CA LYS A 45 -5.77 21.49 19.09
C LYS A 45 -4.62 20.48 19.09
N GLN A 46 -3.45 20.86 19.60
CA GLN A 46 -2.29 19.98 19.66
C GLN A 46 -2.50 18.80 20.62
N ALA A 47 -3.17 19.02 21.75
CA ALA A 47 -3.52 17.93 22.67
C ALA A 47 -4.48 16.92 22.02
N ILE A 48 -5.48 17.40 21.27
CA ILE A 48 -6.42 16.55 20.52
C ILE A 48 -5.68 15.80 19.41
N ASP A 49 -4.84 16.48 18.63
CA ASP A 49 -4.05 15.86 17.56
C ASP A 49 -3.12 14.77 18.12
N TYR A 50 -2.44 15.05 19.23
CA TYR A 50 -1.62 14.07 19.93
C TYR A 50 -2.44 12.87 20.41
N PHE A 51 -3.60 13.10 21.02
CA PHE A 51 -4.47 12.03 21.52
C PHE A 51 -5.02 11.15 20.39
N ILE A 52 -5.39 11.76 19.25
CA ILE A 52 -5.86 11.03 18.06
C ILE A 52 -4.74 10.17 17.45
N ILE A 53 -3.53 10.72 17.34
CA ILE A 53 -2.39 10.05 16.71
C ILE A 53 -1.82 8.95 17.62
N TYR A 54 -1.71 9.21 18.91
CA TYR A 54 -0.91 8.38 19.82
C TYR A 54 -1.74 7.56 20.82
N GLU A 55 -2.83 8.09 21.37
CA GLU A 55 -3.59 7.37 22.41
C GLU A 55 -4.79 6.59 21.89
N LYS A 56 -5.46 7.07 20.83
CA LYS A 56 -6.72 6.49 20.35
C LYS A 56 -6.61 5.45 19.24
N SER A 57 -5.42 5.03 18.83
CA SER A 57 -5.33 4.26 17.59
C SER A 57 -4.30 3.11 17.54
N PRO A 58 -4.47 2.08 18.37
CA PRO A 58 -3.90 0.76 18.09
C PRO A 58 -4.29 0.25 16.68
N GLY A 59 -5.53 0.50 16.26
CA GLY A 59 -6.03 0.12 14.94
C GLY A 59 -5.41 0.90 13.77
N LEU A 60 -5.06 2.18 13.96
CA LEU A 60 -4.53 3.02 12.89
C LEU A 60 -3.02 2.82 12.70
N LYS A 61 -2.30 2.45 13.78
CA LYS A 61 -0.94 1.92 13.68
C LYS A 61 -0.91 0.61 12.89
N ASN A 62 -1.83 -0.31 13.20
CA ASN A 62 -2.00 -1.56 12.43
C ASN A 62 -2.41 -1.29 10.98
N VAL A 63 -3.28 -0.31 10.71
CA VAL A 63 -3.66 0.07 9.33
C VAL A 63 -2.47 0.65 8.56
N SER A 64 -1.64 1.48 9.20
CA SER A 64 -0.43 2.04 8.59
C SER A 64 0.62 0.97 8.29
N GLU A 65 0.85 0.03 9.22
CA GLU A 65 1.72 -1.12 9.01
C GLU A 65 1.18 -2.05 7.91
N THR A 66 -0.13 -2.34 7.93
CA THR A 66 -0.81 -3.13 6.89
C THR A 66 -0.71 -2.45 5.51
N MET A 67 -0.85 -1.12 5.43
CA MET A 67 -0.71 -0.38 4.18
C MET A 67 0.72 -0.46 3.63
N LYS A 68 1.74 -0.33 4.49
CA LYS A 68 3.13 -0.52 4.09
C LYS A 68 3.41 -1.93 3.56
N GLU A 69 2.85 -2.96 4.19
CA GLU A 69 2.95 -4.33 3.68
C GLU A 69 2.25 -4.50 2.33
N ILE A 70 1.06 -3.91 2.15
CA ILE A 70 0.33 -3.94 0.88
C ILE A 70 1.13 -3.23 -0.23
N GLU A 71 1.69 -2.06 0.05
CA GLU A 71 2.54 -1.34 -0.90
C GLU A 71 3.77 -2.16 -1.30
N GLY A 72 4.42 -2.82 -0.34
CA GLY A 72 5.53 -3.75 -0.59
C GLY A 72 5.13 -4.89 -1.53
N LYS A 73 4.01 -5.57 -1.23
CA LYS A 73 3.48 -6.67 -2.05
C LYS A 73 3.08 -6.22 -3.46
N ILE A 74 2.49 -5.03 -3.61
CA ILE A 74 2.18 -4.45 -4.93
C ILE A 74 3.46 -4.21 -5.73
N SER A 75 4.53 -3.74 -5.08
CA SER A 75 5.83 -3.56 -5.71
C SER A 75 6.43 -4.88 -6.21
N GLU A 76 6.37 -5.93 -5.39
CA GLU A 76 6.79 -7.29 -5.78
C GLU A 76 5.98 -7.83 -6.96
N ILE A 77 4.65 -7.67 -6.94
CA ILE A 77 3.78 -8.08 -8.05
C ILE A 77 4.13 -7.37 -9.35
N ARG A 78 4.46 -6.07 -9.28
CA ARG A 78 4.92 -5.32 -10.46
C ARG A 78 6.23 -5.87 -11.01
N ASN A 79 7.19 -6.18 -10.15
CA ASN A 79 8.45 -6.80 -10.56
C ASN A 79 8.24 -8.18 -11.20
N MET A 80 7.42 -9.04 -10.58
CA MET A 80 7.08 -10.34 -11.15
C MET A 80 6.40 -10.22 -12.52
N ASN A 81 5.52 -9.23 -12.70
CA ASN A 81 4.90 -8.97 -14.01
C ASN A 81 5.93 -8.51 -15.07
N TYR A 82 6.92 -7.70 -14.67
CA TYR A 82 8.03 -7.33 -15.56
C TYR A 82 8.85 -8.55 -15.97
N GLU A 83 9.20 -9.41 -15.01
CA GLU A 83 9.94 -10.65 -15.27
C GLU A 83 9.16 -11.62 -16.16
N LEU A 84 7.86 -11.82 -15.87
CA LEU A 84 6.98 -12.67 -16.67
C LEU A 84 6.86 -12.15 -18.11
N SER A 85 6.70 -10.84 -18.28
CA SER A 85 6.66 -10.22 -19.61
C SER A 85 7.97 -10.42 -20.37
N GLY A 86 9.11 -10.31 -19.70
CA GLY A 86 10.42 -10.61 -20.26
C GLY A 86 10.58 -12.10 -20.65
N ALA A 87 10.09 -13.00 -19.80
CA ALA A 87 10.10 -14.44 -20.07
C ALA A 87 9.23 -14.79 -21.28
N LEU A 88 8.02 -14.22 -21.37
CA LEU A 88 7.11 -14.41 -22.50
C LEU A 88 7.71 -13.90 -23.81
N ARG A 89 8.36 -12.73 -23.79
CA ARG A 89 9.08 -12.20 -24.95
C ARG A 89 10.18 -13.17 -25.41
N THR A 90 10.98 -13.66 -24.48
CA THR A 90 12.06 -14.62 -24.77
C THR A 90 11.52 -15.93 -25.33
N LEU A 91 10.39 -16.42 -24.80
CA LEU A 91 9.69 -17.61 -25.29
C LEU A 91 9.21 -17.41 -26.73
N ASN A 92 8.61 -16.26 -27.02
CA ASN A 92 8.11 -15.95 -28.36
C ASN A 92 9.26 -15.83 -29.37
N GLU A 93 10.36 -15.17 -28.98
CA GLU A 93 11.57 -15.09 -29.80
C GLU A 93 12.19 -16.47 -30.07
N LYS A 94 12.19 -17.38 -29.08
CA LYS A 94 12.64 -18.77 -29.27
C LYS A 94 11.72 -19.57 -30.17
N ALA A 95 10.40 -19.47 -29.98
CA ALA A 95 9.42 -20.16 -30.81
C ALA A 95 9.55 -19.77 -32.28
N GLU A 96 9.79 -18.48 -32.55
CA GLU A 96 9.94 -17.98 -33.91
C GLU A 96 11.25 -18.40 -34.55
N ARG A 97 12.34 -18.52 -33.77
CA ARG A 97 13.59 -19.14 -34.25
C ARG A 97 13.39 -20.61 -34.60
N ILE A 98 12.67 -21.37 -33.78
CA ILE A 98 12.38 -22.78 -34.05
C ILE A 98 11.56 -22.94 -35.33
N ARG A 99 10.53 -22.11 -35.53
CA ARG A 99 9.74 -22.11 -36.78
C ARG A 99 10.61 -21.84 -38.00
N LYS A 100 11.43 -20.79 -37.96
CA LYS A 100 12.36 -20.48 -39.07
C LYS A 100 13.33 -21.62 -39.37
N LEU A 101 13.89 -22.25 -38.35
CA LEU A 101 14.79 -23.40 -38.53
C LEU A 101 14.08 -24.60 -39.16
N LYS A 102 12.81 -24.83 -38.80
CA LYS A 102 11.99 -25.90 -39.37
C LYS A 102 11.65 -25.61 -40.84
N ASP A 103 11.21 -24.40 -41.14
CA ASP A 103 10.90 -23.97 -42.51
C ASP A 103 12.14 -24.02 -43.41
N ASP A 104 13.32 -23.65 -42.89
CA ASP A 104 14.59 -23.72 -43.60
C ASP A 104 15.05 -25.17 -43.82
N GLN A 105 14.82 -26.08 -42.85
CA GLN A 105 15.06 -27.52 -43.04
C GLN A 105 14.14 -28.12 -44.08
N GLU A 106 12.84 -27.80 -44.05
CA GLU A 106 11.87 -28.30 -45.02
C GLU A 106 12.21 -27.81 -46.44
N LYS A 107 12.60 -26.53 -46.59
CA LYS A 107 13.08 -26.00 -47.88
C LYS A 107 14.36 -26.68 -48.37
N ARG A 108 15.31 -26.96 -47.48
CA ARG A 108 16.56 -27.68 -47.83
C ARG A 108 16.31 -29.14 -48.19
N ALA A 109 15.41 -29.83 -47.48
CA ALA A 109 14.99 -31.20 -47.79
C ALA A 109 14.23 -31.28 -49.12
N SER A 110 13.45 -30.24 -49.45
CA SER A 110 12.75 -30.13 -50.74
C SER A 110 13.69 -29.83 -51.92
N GLN A 111 14.87 -29.24 -51.67
CA GLN A 111 15.86 -28.89 -52.70
C GLN A 111 16.89 -30.00 -52.96
N ASN A 112 17.09 -30.94 -52.03
CA ASN A 112 17.95 -32.11 -52.21
C ASN A 112 17.19 -33.37 -51.75
N PRO A 113 16.40 -34.01 -52.62
CA PRO A 113 15.77 -35.29 -52.29
C PRO A 113 16.86 -36.36 -52.08
N PRO A 114 16.64 -37.34 -51.18
CA PRO A 114 17.54 -38.46 -51.04
C PRO A 114 17.67 -39.18 -52.37
N HIS A 115 18.90 -39.23 -52.91
CA HIS A 115 19.24 -40.06 -54.06
C HIS A 115 19.15 -41.52 -53.60
N ASP A 116 18.00 -42.16 -53.81
CA ASP A 116 17.83 -43.60 -53.67
C ASP A 116 18.66 -44.29 -54.76
N ASN A 117 19.94 -44.56 -54.47
CA ASN A 117 20.73 -45.53 -55.21
C ASN A 117 20.23 -46.93 -54.84
N LEU A 118 19.22 -47.41 -55.58
CA LEU A 118 18.90 -48.84 -55.63
C LEU A 118 20.02 -49.56 -56.40
N PRO A 119 20.68 -50.58 -55.83
CA PRO A 119 21.58 -51.44 -56.59
C PRO A 119 20.74 -52.32 -57.53
N ASN A 120 21.01 -52.24 -58.83
CA ASN A 120 20.43 -53.13 -59.83
C ASN A 120 20.75 -54.59 -59.50
N ALA A 121 19.71 -55.41 -59.52
CA ALA A 121 19.79 -56.87 -59.61
C ALA A 121 20.28 -57.32 -60.99
#